data_AF-A0A928LFG5-F1
#
_entry.id   AF-A0A928LFG5-F1
#
_cell.length_a   1.000
_cell.length_b   1.000
_cell.length_c   1.000
_cell.angle_alpha   90.00
_cell.angle_beta   90.00
_cell.angle_gamma   90.00
#
_symmetry.space_group_name_H-M   'P 1'
#
loop_
_entity.id
_entity.type
_entity.pdbx_description
1 polymer ?
#
loop_
_entity_poly.entity_id
_entity_poly.type
_entity_poly.pdbx_seq_one_letter_code
_entity_poly.pdbx_strand_id
1 'polypeptide(L)'
;RAQKTAQTLMLMGVVFGLISSVMILVLRTPFLSIYDITPQAKEAAYGMMLVLALIQPIAAIDIISIVGILRGGGDTKLGLALDGCGMWLCNIPMGILTGLVLKIPPRLIFLAMRSDSFIKIFIEIRRITSGVWIRTVTRDDL
;
A
#
# COMPACT_ATOMS: atom_id res chain seq x y z
N ARG A 1 6.43 24.99 6.99
CA ARG A 1 5.90 24.21 8.15
C ARG A 1 5.24 22.90 7.69
N ALA A 2 4.27 22.96 6.77
CA ALA A 2 3.58 21.78 6.23
C ALA A 2 4.51 20.68 5.66
N GLN A 3 5.54 21.04 4.89
CA GLN A 3 6.48 20.04 4.36
C GLN A 3 7.26 19.28 5.44
N LYS A 4 7.68 19.96 6.52
CA LYS A 4 8.37 19.29 7.64
C LYS A 4 7.43 18.29 8.33
N THR A 5 6.18 18.69 8.56
CA THR A 5 5.14 17.79 9.10
C THR A 5 4.90 16.59 8.18
N ALA A 6 4.81 16.80 6.87
CA ALA A 6 4.67 15.73 5.89
C ALA A 6 5.85 14.74 5.94
N GLN A 7 7.09 15.24 5.99
CA GLN A 7 8.28 14.41 6.13
C GLN A 7 8.29 13.61 7.44
N THR A 8 7.91 14.24 8.56
CA THR A 8 7.78 13.54 9.85
C THR A 8 6.71 12.45 9.80
N LEU A 9 5.56 12.71 9.19
CA LEU A 9 4.49 11.72 9.01
C LEU A 9 4.95 10.53 8.15
N MET A 10 5.68 10.78 7.05
CA MET A 10 6.24 9.71 6.23
C MET A 10 7.24 8.87 7.01
N LEU A 11 8.11 9.49 7.81
CA LEU A 11 9.06 8.77 8.68
C LEU A 11 8.32 7.91 9.72
N MET A 12 7.29 8.46 10.38
CA MET A 12 6.44 7.70 11.29
C MET A 12 5.78 6.52 10.56
N GLY A 13 5.35 6.73 9.31
CA GLY A 13 4.78 5.69 8.46
C GLY A 13 5.73 4.53 8.18
N VAL A 14 6.99 4.82 7.90
CA VAL A 14 8.03 3.78 7.77
C VAL A 14 8.16 3.00 9.08
N VAL A 15 8.23 3.68 10.22
CA VAL A 15 8.37 3.03 11.53
C VAL A 15 7.17 2.13 11.84
N PHE A 16 5.95 2.63 11.73
CA PHE A 16 4.73 1.82 11.95
C PHE A 16 4.56 0.72 10.90
N GLY A 17 4.99 0.97 9.66
CA GLY A 17 5.03 -0.02 8.59
C GLY A 17 5.98 -1.19 8.90
N LEU A 18 7.16 -0.90 9.43
CA LEU A 18 8.11 -1.92 9.89
C LEU A 18 7.59 -2.68 11.11
N ILE A 19 7.02 -1.99 12.09
CA ILE A 19 6.41 -2.62 13.27
C ILE A 19 5.28 -3.56 12.85
N SER A 20 4.38 -3.11 11.97
CA SER A 20 3.29 -3.94 11.46
C SER A 20 3.78 -5.11 10.62
N SER A 21 4.85 -4.94 9.82
CA SER A 21 5.50 -6.04 9.09
C SER A 21 5.99 -7.14 10.03
N VAL A 22 6.73 -6.78 11.10
CA VAL A 22 7.20 -7.73 12.11
C VAL A 22 6.01 -8.40 12.83
N MET A 23 4.99 -7.63 13.18
CA MET A 23 3.79 -8.15 13.83
C MET A 23 3.07 -9.18 12.95
N ILE A 24 2.96 -8.94 11.64
CA ILE A 24 2.40 -9.93 10.69
C ILE A 24 3.23 -11.22 10.70
N LEU A 25 4.57 -11.12 10.65
CA LEU A 25 5.44 -12.30 10.63
C LEU A 25 5.36 -13.13 11.91
N VAL A 26 5.23 -12.50 13.07
CA VAL A 26 5.10 -13.19 14.36
C VAL A 26 3.72 -13.80 14.52
N LEU A 27 2.66 -13.07 14.14
CA LEU A 27 1.28 -13.51 14.33
C LEU A 27 0.76 -14.46 13.25
N ARG A 28 1.42 -14.60 12.09
CA ARG A 28 0.92 -15.45 11.00
C ARG A 28 0.63 -16.89 11.42
N THR A 29 1.50 -17.48 12.23
CA THR A 29 1.38 -18.89 12.66
C THR A 29 0.21 -19.10 13.62
N PRO A 30 0.10 -18.38 14.76
CA PRO A 30 -1.06 -18.53 15.64
C PRO A 30 -2.35 -18.12 14.93
N PHE A 31 -2.33 -17.08 14.10
CA PHE A 31 -3.52 -16.64 13.36
C PHE A 31 -4.06 -17.73 12.43
N LEU A 32 -3.20 -18.38 11.65
CA LEU A 32 -3.61 -19.47 10.75
C LEU A 32 -3.98 -20.77 11.47
N SER A 33 -3.58 -20.96 12.74
CA SER A 33 -3.99 -22.13 13.52
C SER A 33 -5.43 -22.06 14.04
N ILE A 34 -6.04 -20.87 14.06
CA ILE A 34 -7.43 -20.68 14.50
C ILE A 34 -8.42 -21.09 13.41
N TYR A 35 -7.99 -21.13 12.15
CA TYR A 35 -8.83 -21.49 11.01
C TYR A 35 -8.69 -22.98 10.68
N ASP A 36 -9.83 -23.66 10.55
CA ASP A 36 -9.90 -25.03 10.03
C ASP A 36 -9.95 -24.98 8.48
N ILE A 37 -8.77 -24.99 7.87
CA ILE A 37 -8.58 -24.90 6.42
C ILE A 37 -7.72 -26.05 5.91
N THR A 38 -7.85 -26.37 4.62
CA THR A 38 -7.05 -27.43 4.00
C THR A 38 -5.55 -27.13 4.13
N PRO A 39 -4.69 -28.17 4.26
CA PRO A 39 -3.23 -27.97 4.35
C PRO A 39 -2.66 -27.15 3.18
N GLN A 40 -3.21 -27.33 1.98
CA GLN A 40 -2.81 -26.61 0.77
C GLN A 40 -3.17 -25.12 0.86
N ALA A 41 -4.35 -24.78 1.40
CA ALA A 41 -4.75 -23.40 1.62
C ALA A 41 -3.89 -22.72 2.69
N LYS A 42 -3.50 -23.48 3.74
CA LYS A 42 -2.64 -22.98 4.82
C LYS A 42 -1.25 -22.60 4.30
N GLU A 43 -0.63 -23.44 3.48
CA GLU A 43 0.66 -23.14 2.83
C GLU A 43 0.57 -21.92 1.90
N ALA A 44 -0.50 -21.83 1.11
CA ALA A 44 -0.73 -20.67 0.24
C ALA A 44 -0.88 -19.37 1.06
N ALA A 45 -1.68 -19.39 2.11
CA ALA A 45 -1.87 -18.25 3.00
C ALA A 45 -0.58 -17.84 3.72
N TYR A 46 0.23 -18.81 4.16
CA TYR A 46 1.53 -18.54 4.77
C TYR A 46 2.47 -17.80 3.82
N GLY A 47 2.52 -18.24 2.55
CA GLY A 47 3.27 -17.57 1.50
C GLY A 47 2.76 -16.16 1.20
N MET A 48 1.44 -15.96 1.15
CA MET A 48 0.84 -14.64 0.94
C MET A 48 1.10 -13.68 2.12
N MET A 49 1.04 -14.17 3.36
CA MET A 49 1.34 -13.37 4.55
C MET A 49 2.81 -12.93 4.59
N LEU A 50 3.73 -13.74 4.06
CA LEU A 50 5.12 -13.33 3.90
C LEU A 50 5.25 -12.17 2.90
N VAL A 51 4.60 -12.29 1.73
CA VAL A 51 4.57 -11.21 0.74
C VAL A 51 3.91 -9.95 1.31
N LEU A 52 2.81 -10.11 2.05
CA LEU A 52 2.14 -9.01 2.73
C LEU A 52 3.09 -8.29 3.69
N ALA A 53 3.81 -9.03 4.54
CA ALA A 53 4.77 -8.46 5.47
C ALA A 53 5.90 -7.70 4.75
N LEU A 54 6.41 -8.22 3.63
CA LEU A 54 7.47 -7.54 2.86
C LEU A 54 7.00 -6.21 2.26
N ILE A 55 5.75 -6.14 1.82
CA ILE A 55 5.18 -4.96 1.14
C ILE A 55 4.56 -3.98 2.15
N GLN A 56 4.27 -4.44 3.36
CA GLN A 56 3.61 -3.66 4.41
C GLN A 56 4.25 -2.28 4.68
N PRO A 57 5.60 -2.12 4.74
CA PRO A 57 6.21 -0.81 4.93
C PRO A 57 5.88 0.18 3.80
N ILE A 58 5.83 -0.31 2.57
CA ILE A 58 5.49 0.49 1.37
C ILE A 58 4.02 0.88 1.44
N ALA A 59 3.14 -0.08 1.75
CA ALA A 59 1.71 0.17 1.89
C ALA A 59 1.37 1.17 3.02
N ALA A 60 2.15 1.18 4.11
CA ALA A 60 2.01 2.16 5.17
C ALA A 60 2.33 3.58 4.70
N ILE A 61 3.39 3.73 3.90
CA ILE A 61 3.76 5.03 3.31
C ILE A 61 2.69 5.50 2.32
N ASP A 62 2.15 4.60 1.51
CA ASP A 62 1.06 4.88 0.54
C ASP A 62 -0.18 5.45 1.24
N ILE A 63 -0.67 4.76 2.28
CA ILE A 63 -1.82 5.23 3.09
C ILE A 63 -1.54 6.60 3.72
N ILE A 64 -0.36 6.82 4.31
CA ILE A 64 -0.03 8.10 4.95
C ILE A 64 0.15 9.21 3.91
N SER A 65 0.70 8.90 2.75
CA SER A 65 0.91 9.86 1.67
C SER A 65 -0.42 10.31 1.09
N ILE A 66 -1.29 9.37 0.68
CA ILE A 66 -2.59 9.70 0.12
C ILE A 66 -3.53 10.25 1.18
N VAL A 67 -3.82 9.48 2.22
CA VAL A 67 -4.87 9.80 3.19
C VAL A 67 -4.40 10.83 4.21
N GLY A 68 -3.18 10.71 4.70
CA GLY A 68 -2.64 11.61 5.73
C GLY A 68 -2.23 12.97 5.17
N ILE A 69 -1.43 12.98 4.10
CA ILE A 69 -0.78 14.21 3.59
C ILE A 69 -1.60 14.85 2.47
N LEU A 70 -1.86 14.13 1.38
CA LEU A 70 -2.48 14.68 0.18
C LEU A 70 -3.95 15.05 0.41
N ARG A 71 -4.75 14.17 1.02
CA ARG A 71 -6.16 14.49 1.37
C ARG A 71 -6.23 15.62 2.41
N GLY A 72 -5.35 15.61 3.41
CA GLY A 72 -5.27 16.69 4.41
C GLY A 72 -4.87 18.05 3.82
N GLY A 73 -4.11 18.08 2.73
CA GLY A 73 -3.74 19.28 1.99
C GLY A 73 -4.72 19.72 0.90
N GLY A 74 -5.84 19.01 0.72
CA GLY A 74 -6.85 19.30 -0.31
C GLY A 74 -6.53 18.76 -1.71
N ASP A 75 -5.48 17.94 -1.88
CA ASP A 75 -5.12 17.29 -3.16
C ASP A 75 -5.66 15.86 -3.22
N THR A 76 -6.99 15.71 -3.30
CA THR A 76 -7.66 14.39 -3.34
C THR A 76 -7.65 13.72 -4.72
N LYS A 77 -7.48 14.51 -5.78
CA LYS A 77 -7.60 14.04 -7.18
C LYS A 77 -6.49 13.05 -7.54
N LEU A 78 -5.27 13.27 -7.07
CA LEU A 78 -4.15 12.38 -7.36
C LEU A 78 -4.40 10.98 -6.79
N GLY A 79 -4.84 10.89 -5.53
CA GLY A 79 -5.10 9.60 -4.91
C GLY A 79 -6.24 8.83 -5.60
N LEU A 80 -7.31 9.54 -5.98
CA LEU A 80 -8.41 8.92 -6.73
C LEU A 80 -7.93 8.37 -8.09
N ALA A 81 -7.09 9.12 -8.80
CA ALA A 81 -6.53 8.67 -10.07
C ALA A 81 -5.59 7.47 -9.90
N LEU A 82 -4.70 7.49 -8.91
CA LEU A 82 -3.77 6.40 -8.64
C LEU A 82 -4.49 5.11 -8.19
N ASP A 83 -5.49 5.23 -7.31
CA ASP A 83 -6.26 4.07 -6.85
C ASP A 83 -7.16 3.50 -7.94
N GLY A 84 -7.85 4.38 -8.68
CA GLY A 84 -8.71 3.96 -9.78
C GLY A 84 -7.92 3.34 -10.93
N CYS A 85 -6.99 4.09 -11.52
CA CYS A 85 -6.21 3.61 -12.66
C CYS A 85 -5.29 2.46 -12.27
N GLY A 86 -4.64 2.50 -11.10
CA GLY A 86 -3.76 1.43 -10.65
C GLY A 86 -4.50 0.10 -10.47
N MET A 87 -5.71 0.13 -9.89
CA MET A 87 -6.49 -1.09 -9.73
C MET A 87 -6.96 -1.66 -11.08
N TRP A 88 -7.52 -0.83 -11.95
CA TRP A 88 -8.12 -1.27 -13.21
C TRP A 88 -7.10 -1.61 -14.30
N LEU A 89 -6.01 -0.86 -14.42
CA LEU A 89 -5.03 -1.02 -15.51
C LEU A 89 -3.84 -1.89 -15.13
N CYS A 90 -3.50 -1.98 -13.84
CA CYS A 90 -2.36 -2.77 -13.40
C CYS A 90 -2.81 -4.01 -12.61
N ASN A 91 -3.50 -3.81 -11.49
CA ASN A 91 -3.70 -4.87 -10.51
C ASN A 91 -4.64 -5.99 -11.03
N ILE A 92 -5.80 -5.62 -11.59
CA ILE A 92 -6.77 -6.59 -12.15
C ILE A 92 -6.19 -7.35 -13.36
N PRO A 93 -5.63 -6.69 -14.39
CA PRO A 93 -5.04 -7.40 -15.52
C PRO A 93 -3.88 -8.31 -15.11
N MET A 94 -3.05 -7.87 -14.16
CA MET A 94 -1.95 -8.68 -13.64
C MET A 94 -2.46 -9.92 -12.89
N GLY A 95 -3.53 -9.79 -12.10
CA GLY A 95 -4.17 -10.92 -11.43
C GLY A 95 -4.77 -11.93 -12.42
N ILE A 96 -5.43 -11.46 -13.48
CA ILE A 96 -5.97 -12.31 -14.55
C ILE A 96 -4.83 -13.03 -15.29
N LEU A 97 -3.79 -12.31 -15.69
CA LEU A 97 -2.65 -12.87 -16.41
C LEU A 97 -1.93 -13.93 -15.58
N THR A 98 -1.60 -13.61 -14.33
CA THR A 98 -0.83 -14.52 -13.47
C THR A 98 -1.68 -15.68 -12.95
N GLY A 99 -2.96 -15.45 -12.64
CA GLY A 99 -3.86 -16.45 -12.09
C GLY A 99 -4.53 -17.36 -13.13
N LEU A 100 -5.10 -16.79 -14.20
CA LEU A 100 -5.89 -17.56 -15.17
C LEU A 100 -5.07 -18.06 -16.35
N VAL A 101 -4.11 -17.26 -16.84
CA VAL A 101 -3.29 -17.61 -18.01
C VAL A 101 -2.07 -18.42 -17.58
N LEU A 102 -1.24 -17.86 -16.69
CA LEU A 102 0.03 -18.48 -16.29
C LEU A 102 -0.13 -19.55 -15.19
N LYS A 103 -1.24 -19.53 -14.43
CA LYS A 103 -1.57 -20.48 -13.36
C LYS A 103 -0.41 -20.71 -12.37
N ILE A 104 0.30 -19.64 -12.03
CA ILE A 104 1.45 -19.70 -11.11
C ILE A 104 0.99 -19.84 -9.65
N PRO A 105 1.89 -20.23 -8.72
CA PRO A 105 1.55 -20.36 -7.32
C PRO A 105 0.93 -19.08 -6.72
N PRO A 106 -0.06 -19.19 -5.81
CA PRO A 106 -0.80 -18.03 -5.28
C PRO A 106 0.07 -16.93 -4.65
N ARG A 107 1.21 -17.31 -4.04
CA ARG A 107 2.19 -16.35 -3.49
C ARG A 107 2.74 -15.39 -4.56
N LEU A 108 2.99 -15.90 -5.78
CA LEU A 108 3.58 -15.13 -6.87
C LEU A 108 2.52 -14.27 -7.56
N ILE A 109 1.30 -14.77 -7.67
CA ILE A 109 0.13 -13.98 -8.10
C ILE A 109 -0.01 -12.76 -7.19
N PHE A 110 -0.04 -13.00 -5.87
CA PHE A 110 -0.20 -11.92 -4.90
C PHE A 110 0.97 -10.92 -4.93
N LEU A 111 2.21 -11.39 -5.07
CA LEU A 111 3.37 -10.51 -5.24
C LEU A 111 3.27 -9.65 -6.51
N ALA A 112 2.88 -10.24 -7.64
CA ALA A 112 2.72 -9.53 -8.90
C ALA A 112 1.61 -8.47 -8.81
N MET A 113 0.47 -8.81 -8.20
CA MET A 113 -0.63 -7.88 -7.94
C MET A 113 -0.19 -6.70 -7.07
N ARG A 114 0.62 -6.93 -6.05
CA ARG A 114 1.12 -5.90 -5.13
C ARG A 114 2.28 -5.07 -5.68
N SER A 115 2.80 -5.39 -6.87
CA SER A 115 3.88 -4.63 -7.50
C SER A 115 3.48 -3.20 -7.87
N ASP A 116 2.17 -2.92 -8.00
CA ASP A 116 1.63 -1.59 -8.25
C ASP A 116 2.00 -0.57 -7.15
N SER A 117 2.15 -1.05 -5.91
CA SER A 117 2.50 -0.23 -4.74
C SER A 117 3.86 0.48 -4.92
N PHE A 118 4.80 -0.11 -5.66
CA PHE A 118 6.09 0.52 -5.96
C PHE A 118 5.97 1.70 -6.93
N ILE A 119 5.02 1.65 -7.86
CA ILE A 119 4.77 2.72 -8.82
C ILE A 119 4.07 3.89 -8.11
N LYS A 120 3.06 3.57 -7.30
CA LYS A 120 2.32 4.58 -6.52
C LYS A 120 3.23 5.38 -5.60
N ILE A 121 4.03 4.70 -4.78
CA ILE A 121 4.91 5.36 -3.82
C ILE A 121 5.91 6.31 -4.49
N PHE A 122 6.41 5.96 -5.68
CA PHE A 122 7.30 6.84 -6.45
C PHE A 122 6.60 8.14 -6.87
N ILE A 123 5.36 8.03 -7.39
CA ILE A 123 4.56 9.18 -7.80
C ILE A 123 4.19 10.05 -6.59
N GLU A 124 3.82 9.43 -5.48
CA GLU A 124 3.46 10.10 -4.24
C GLU A 124 4.62 10.87 -3.61
N ILE A 125 5.80 10.23 -3.47
CA ILE A 125 7.00 10.89 -2.95
C ILE A 125 7.35 12.09 -3.84
N ARG A 126 7.30 11.93 -5.17
CA ARG A 126 7.56 13.02 -6.11
C ARG A 126 6.52 14.14 -5.95
N ARG A 127 5.25 13.81 -5.75
CA ARG A 127 4.21 14.82 -5.52
C ARG A 127 4.44 15.57 -4.21
N ILE A 128 4.70 14.86 -3.11
CA ILE A 128 4.88 15.45 -1.78
C ILE A 128 6.10 16.37 -1.75
N THR A 129 7.21 15.93 -2.35
CA THR A 129 8.44 16.75 -2.45
C THR A 129 8.26 17.97 -3.35
N SER A 130 7.43 17.90 -4.39
CA SER A 130 7.14 19.05 -5.27
C SER A 130 6.37 20.18 -4.59
N GLY A 131 5.70 19.93 -3.45
CA GLY A 131 4.93 20.95 -2.72
C GLY A 131 3.64 21.42 -3.40
N VAL A 132 3.37 21.01 -4.66
CA VAL A 132 2.17 21.36 -5.45
C VAL A 132 0.86 20.91 -4.78
N TRP A 133 0.95 19.96 -3.85
CA TRP A 133 -0.18 19.45 -3.07
C TRP A 133 -0.67 20.42 -1.99
N ILE A 134 0.13 21.41 -1.58
CA ILE A 134 -0.24 22.36 -0.53
C ILE A 134 -1.20 23.38 -1.16
N ARG A 135 -2.50 23.15 -1.01
CA ARG A 135 -3.54 24.10 -1.42
C ARG A 135 -4.03 24.88 -0.21
N THR A 136 -4.26 26.17 -0.38
CA THR A 136 -4.99 26.96 0.61
C THR A 136 -6.44 26.48 0.64
N VAL A 137 -6.81 25.76 1.70
CA VAL A 137 -8.16 25.23 1.93
C VAL A 137 -8.99 26.13 2.84
N THR A 138 -8.37 27.12 3.49
CA THR A 138 -9.07 28.21 4.17
C THR A 138 -9.57 29.22 3.14
N ARG A 139 -10.82 29.64 3.26
CA ARG A 139 -11.33 30.79 2.50
C ARG A 139 -10.61 32.04 3.01
N ASP A 140 -10.06 32.83 2.09
CA ASP A 140 -9.54 34.17 2.38
C ASP A 140 -10.67 35.19 2.23
N ASP A 141 -11.73 35.10 3.02
CA ASP A 141 -12.82 36.09 3.08
C ASP A 141 -13.30 36.14 4.54
N LEU A 142 -13.10 37.25 5.28
CA LEU A 142 -14.06 38.36 5.44
C LEU A 142 -15.44 37.91 5.91
#